data_AF-A0A972BP56-F1
#
_entry.id   AF-A0A972BP56-F1
#
_cell.length_a   1.000
_cell.length_b   1.000
_cell.length_c   1.000
_cell.angle_alpha   90.00
_cell.angle_beta   90.00
_cell.angle_gamma   90.00
#
_symmetry.space_group_name_H-M   'P 1'
#
loop_
_entity.id
_entity.type
_entity.pdbx_description
1 polymer ?
#
loop_
_entity_poly.entity_id
_entity_poly.type
_entity_poly.pdbx_seq_one_letter_code
_entity_poly.pdbx_strand_id
1 'polypeptide(L)'
;ARINDLSEAILDITSQTNLLALNAAIEAARAGEAGRGFAVVANEIKELAQQTTKAAEDIHEKVNGIQAATRQTVHEITEISQVIGDMNDIITTVAAAVEEQSVTTREIAENVGQASAGITEINTNVAATSTMAQTISADITQVRTASEEMTTSSQTVHQSSNELSMLAEQLRQLIAHFKI
;
A
#
# COMPACT_ATOMS: atom_id res chain seq x y z
N ALA A 1 26.77 -39.92 8.19
CA ALA A 1 27.36 -41.16 7.66
C ALA A 1 28.69 -41.41 8.36
N ARG A 2 29.81 -40.84 7.89
CA ARG A 2 31.18 -41.16 8.37
C ARG A 2 31.39 -41.27 9.89
N ILE A 3 30.79 -40.40 10.71
CA ILE A 3 30.96 -40.47 12.17
C ILE A 3 30.13 -41.60 12.79
N ASN A 4 28.90 -41.85 12.31
CA ASN A 4 28.09 -43.00 12.77
C ASN A 4 28.75 -44.31 12.36
N ASP A 5 29.20 -44.40 11.10
CA ASP A 5 29.90 -45.58 10.57
C ASP A 5 31.19 -45.85 11.36
N LEU A 6 31.88 -44.79 11.81
CA LEU A 6 33.07 -44.90 12.67
C LEU A 6 32.72 -45.37 14.08
N SER A 7 31.67 -44.83 14.70
CA SER A 7 31.20 -45.27 16.02
C SER A 7 30.77 -46.74 15.99
N GLU A 8 30.09 -47.17 14.92
CA GLU A 8 29.68 -48.57 14.72
C GLU A 8 30.90 -49.49 14.56
N ALA A 9 31.88 -49.09 13.75
CA ALA A 9 33.14 -49.83 13.63
C ALA A 9 33.90 -49.93 14.97
N ILE A 10 33.89 -48.88 15.81
CA ILE A 10 34.49 -48.92 17.15
C ILE A 10 33.75 -49.92 18.05
N LEU A 11 32.41 -49.97 18.00
CA LEU A 11 31.62 -50.95 18.75
C LEU A 11 31.96 -52.39 18.34
N ASP A 12 32.09 -52.65 17.04
CA ASP A 12 32.47 -53.95 16.51
C ASP A 12 33.88 -54.38 16.94
N ILE A 13 34.86 -53.48 16.82
CA ILE A 13 36.25 -53.72 17.26
C ILE A 13 36.30 -53.99 18.76
N THR A 14 35.53 -53.23 19.54
CA THR A 14 35.51 -53.36 21.00
C THR A 14 34.86 -54.65 21.44
N SER A 15 33.79 -55.08 20.77
CA SER A 15 33.15 -56.39 20.99
C SER A 15 34.11 -57.55 20.71
N GLN A 16 34.85 -57.49 19.59
CA GLN A 16 35.89 -58.49 19.29
C GLN A 16 37.02 -58.47 20.31
N THR A 17 37.46 -57.29 20.74
CA THR A 17 38.51 -57.13 21.74
C THR A 17 38.09 -57.71 23.10
N ASN A 18 36.83 -57.49 23.51
CA ASN A 18 36.25 -58.07 24.71
C ASN A 18 36.17 -59.61 24.63
N LEU A 19 35.80 -60.18 23.48
CA LEU A 19 35.80 -61.63 23.26
C LEU A 19 37.22 -62.23 23.27
N LEU A 20 38.19 -61.55 22.65
CA LEU A 20 39.60 -61.94 22.67
C LEU A 20 40.17 -61.92 24.10
N ALA A 21 39.88 -60.87 24.85
CA ALA A 21 40.28 -60.73 26.26
C ALA A 21 39.65 -61.81 27.14
N LEU A 22 38.38 -62.15 26.91
CA LEU A 22 37.70 -63.24 27.61
C LEU A 22 38.36 -64.60 27.34
N ASN A 23 38.67 -64.90 26.08
CA ASN A 23 39.36 -66.15 25.70
C ASN A 23 40.76 -66.21 26.33
N ALA A 24 41.49 -65.10 26.37
CA ALA A 24 42.79 -65.01 27.02
C ALA A 24 42.69 -65.22 28.55
N ALA A 25 41.66 -64.67 29.20
CA ALA A 25 41.41 -64.88 30.63
C ALA A 25 41.09 -66.34 30.96
N ILE A 26 40.33 -67.03 30.08
CA ILE A 26 40.02 -68.46 30.22
C ILE A 26 41.30 -69.31 30.11
N GLU A 27 42.14 -69.06 29.10
CA GLU A 27 43.37 -69.84 28.90
C GLU A 27 44.40 -69.55 30.01
N ALA A 28 44.46 -68.31 30.51
CA ALA A 28 45.28 -67.93 31.66
C ALA A 28 44.84 -68.65 32.94
N ALA A 29 43.53 -68.79 33.17
CA ALA A 29 43.00 -69.57 34.30
C ALA A 29 43.34 -71.06 34.18
N ARG A 30 43.39 -71.60 32.96
CA ARG A 30 43.75 -73.00 32.67
C ARG A 30 45.22 -73.32 32.96
N ALA A 31 46.11 -72.32 32.82
CA ALA A 31 47.53 -72.43 33.15
C ALA A 31 47.85 -72.36 34.66
N GLY A 32 46.84 -72.14 35.52
CA GLY A 32 47.00 -72.12 36.98
C GLY A 32 47.91 -70.99 37.48
N GLU A 33 48.81 -71.30 38.42
CA GLU A 33 49.73 -70.31 39.02
C GLU A 33 50.64 -69.63 38.00
N ALA A 34 51.03 -70.32 36.92
CA ALA A 34 51.87 -69.76 35.85
C ALA A 34 51.15 -68.71 34.98
N GLY A 35 49.82 -68.73 34.94
CA GLY A 35 48.99 -67.82 34.13
C GLY A 35 48.49 -66.59 34.88
N ARG A 36 48.79 -66.44 36.17
CA ARG A 36 48.19 -65.43 37.05
C ARG A 36 48.42 -63.98 36.59
N GLY A 37 49.60 -63.67 36.07
CA GLY A 37 49.91 -62.36 35.49
C GLY A 37 49.15 -62.08 34.18
N PHE A 38 49.01 -63.09 33.32
CA PHE A 38 48.22 -62.99 32.08
C PHE A 38 46.73 -62.83 32.36
N ALA A 39 46.20 -63.45 33.42
CA ALA A 39 44.81 -63.31 33.82
C ALA A 39 44.47 -61.87 34.26
N VAL A 40 45.39 -61.19 34.96
CA VAL A 40 45.20 -59.77 35.35
C VAL A 40 45.15 -58.88 34.12
N VAL A 41 46.10 -59.05 33.19
CA VAL A 41 46.14 -58.25 31.94
C VAL A 41 44.90 -58.51 31.08
N ALA A 42 44.45 -59.75 30.96
CA ALA A 42 43.25 -60.08 30.20
C ALA A 42 41.98 -59.45 30.81
N ASN A 43 41.86 -59.39 32.14
CA ASN A 43 40.75 -58.71 32.80
C ASN A 43 40.82 -57.18 32.63
N GLU A 44 42.00 -56.57 32.70
CA GLU A 44 42.19 -55.13 32.45
C GLU A 44 41.78 -54.75 31.01
N ILE A 45 42.19 -55.55 30.02
CA ILE A 45 41.79 -55.36 28.61
C ILE A 45 40.27 -55.49 28.46
N LYS A 46 39.65 -56.45 29.17
CA LYS A 46 38.20 -56.65 29.17
C LYS A 46 37.47 -55.43 29.74
N GLU A 47 37.93 -54.87 30.85
CA GLU A 47 37.35 -53.67 31.46
C GLU A 47 37.53 -52.44 30.57
N LEU A 48 38.71 -52.24 29.98
CA LEU A 48 38.98 -51.18 29.00
C LEU A 48 38.07 -51.29 27.76
N ALA A 49 37.84 -52.52 27.27
CA ALA A 49 36.92 -52.76 26.17
C ALA A 49 35.48 -52.36 26.58
N GLN A 50 35.00 -52.78 27.75
CA GLN A 50 33.65 -52.38 28.22
C GLN A 50 33.50 -50.86 28.38
N GLN A 51 34.52 -50.16 28.90
CA GLN A 51 34.53 -48.70 28.99
C GLN A 51 34.50 -48.05 27.61
N THR A 52 35.24 -48.60 26.65
CA THR A 52 35.28 -48.12 25.26
C THR A 52 33.93 -48.30 24.55
N THR A 53 33.25 -49.44 24.76
CA THR A 53 31.89 -49.66 24.23
C THR A 53 30.94 -48.59 24.74
N LYS A 54 30.93 -48.35 26.06
CA LYS A 54 30.06 -47.34 26.66
C LYS A 54 30.33 -45.93 26.14
N ALA A 55 31.61 -45.57 25.96
CA ALA A 55 31.98 -44.28 25.40
C ALA A 55 31.56 -44.16 23.92
N ALA A 56 31.68 -45.23 23.13
CA ALA A 56 31.25 -45.26 21.74
C ALA A 56 29.72 -45.16 21.61
N GLU A 57 28.96 -45.79 22.51
CA GLU A 57 27.49 -45.66 22.59
C GLU A 57 27.06 -44.23 22.92
N ASP A 58 27.68 -43.57 23.91
CA ASP A 58 27.38 -42.17 24.24
C ASP A 58 27.71 -41.23 23.07
N ILE A 59 28.86 -41.43 22.41
CA ILE A 59 29.20 -40.68 21.18
C ILE A 59 28.13 -40.89 20.11
N HIS A 60 27.69 -42.14 19.88
CA HIS A 60 26.66 -42.45 18.90
C HIS A 60 25.33 -41.72 19.20
N GLU A 61 24.89 -41.73 20.46
CA GLU A 61 23.69 -41.02 20.89
C GLU A 61 23.81 -39.50 20.69
N LYS A 62 24.94 -38.91 21.10
CA LYS A 62 25.21 -37.47 20.91
C LYS A 62 25.22 -37.08 19.44
N VAL A 63 25.86 -37.87 18.58
CA VAL A 63 25.93 -37.60 17.14
C VAL A 63 24.55 -37.69 16.51
N ASN A 64 23.73 -38.67 16.90
CA ASN A 64 22.34 -38.76 16.42
C ASN A 64 21.52 -37.53 16.86
N GLY A 65 21.68 -37.08 18.10
CA GLY A 65 21.06 -35.83 18.59
C GLY A 65 21.48 -34.60 17.79
N ILE A 66 22.77 -34.45 17.52
CA ILE A 66 23.31 -33.35 16.69
C ILE A 66 22.74 -33.41 15.27
N GLN A 67 22.67 -34.60 14.66
CA GLN A 67 22.11 -34.76 13.32
C GLN A 67 20.62 -34.43 13.28
N ALA A 68 19.85 -34.85 14.29
CA ALA A 68 18.43 -34.52 14.39
C ALA A 68 18.21 -33.01 14.53
N ALA A 69 18.95 -32.36 15.44
CA ALA A 69 18.92 -30.91 15.61
C ALA A 69 19.30 -30.18 14.31
N THR A 70 20.35 -30.64 13.62
CA THR A 70 20.77 -30.06 12.33
C THR A 70 19.67 -30.16 11.27
N ARG A 71 19.01 -31.32 11.16
CA ARG A 71 17.89 -31.52 10.20
C ARG A 71 16.72 -30.59 10.53
N GLN A 72 16.41 -30.43 11.81
CA GLN A 72 15.38 -29.51 12.27
C GLN A 72 15.72 -28.06 11.90
N THR A 73 16.95 -27.62 12.14
CA THR A 73 17.40 -26.28 11.75
C THR A 73 17.32 -26.06 10.23
N VAL A 74 17.69 -27.04 9.42
CA VAL A 74 17.56 -26.94 7.95
C VAL A 74 16.10 -26.81 7.52
N HIS A 75 15.19 -27.53 8.18
CA HIS A 75 13.76 -27.41 7.93
C HIS A 75 13.24 -26.00 8.25
N GLU A 76 13.56 -25.47 9.43
CA GLU A 76 13.19 -24.10 9.84
C GLU A 76 13.76 -23.04 8.89
N ILE A 77 15.01 -23.18 8.44
CA ILE A 77 15.60 -22.28 7.43
C ILE A 77 14.81 -22.35 6.10
N THR A 78 14.30 -23.52 5.73
CA THR A 78 13.50 -23.68 4.50
C THR A 78 12.16 -22.95 4.63
N GLU A 79 11.50 -23.05 5.79
CA GLU A 79 10.26 -22.31 6.07
C GLU A 79 10.49 -20.80 6.06
N ILE A 80 11.57 -20.32 6.69
CA ILE A 80 11.95 -18.90 6.65
C ILE A 80 12.18 -18.45 5.21
N SER A 81 12.84 -19.27 4.39
CA SER A 81 13.10 -18.95 2.98
C SER A 81 11.80 -18.83 2.17
N GLN A 82 10.80 -19.67 2.48
CA GLN A 82 9.47 -19.56 1.87
C GLN A 82 8.78 -18.25 2.26
N VAL A 83 8.79 -17.89 3.55
CA VAL A 83 8.21 -16.63 4.04
C VAL A 83 8.87 -15.41 3.38
N ILE A 84 10.19 -15.44 3.17
CA ILE A 84 10.91 -14.39 2.44
C ILE A 84 10.44 -14.30 0.98
N GLY A 85 10.21 -15.45 0.33
CA GLY A 85 9.63 -15.51 -1.01
C GLY A 85 8.24 -14.87 -1.08
N ASP A 86 7.35 -15.25 -0.17
CA ASP A 86 5.99 -14.70 -0.09
C ASP A 86 6.03 -13.17 0.17
N MET A 87 6.97 -12.72 1.01
CA MET A 87 7.19 -11.29 1.28
C MET A 87 7.61 -10.52 0.03
N ASN A 88 8.45 -11.12 -0.82
CA ASN A 88 8.87 -10.50 -2.08
C ASN A 88 7.70 -10.32 -3.06
N ASP A 89 6.77 -11.28 -3.11
CA ASP A 89 5.57 -11.20 -3.95
C ASP A 89 4.61 -10.10 -3.46
N ILE A 90 4.45 -9.99 -2.14
CA ILE A 90 3.67 -8.90 -1.52
C ILE A 90 4.29 -7.55 -1.85
N ILE A 91 5.61 -7.39 -1.69
CA ILE A 91 6.31 -6.13 -2.00
C ILE A 91 6.12 -5.74 -3.46
N THR A 92 6.20 -6.71 -4.38
CA THR A 92 5.96 -6.47 -5.81
C THR A 92 4.55 -5.96 -6.07
N THR A 93 3.55 -6.54 -5.40
CA THR A 93 2.16 -6.10 -5.50
C THR A 93 1.96 -4.70 -4.93
N VAL A 94 2.57 -4.41 -3.77
CA VAL A 94 2.53 -3.07 -3.15
C VAL A 94 3.19 -2.04 -4.05
N ALA A 95 4.32 -2.36 -4.67
CA ALA A 95 4.99 -1.45 -5.61
C ALA A 95 4.11 -1.11 -6.81
N ALA A 96 3.42 -2.11 -7.39
CA ALA A 96 2.48 -1.88 -8.48
C ALA A 96 1.30 -0.99 -8.04
N ALA A 97 0.73 -1.23 -6.86
CA ALA A 97 -0.36 -0.42 -6.32
C ALA A 97 0.07 1.03 -6.03
N VAL A 98 1.30 1.24 -5.54
CA VAL A 98 1.86 2.58 -5.32
C VAL A 98 2.04 3.33 -6.65
N GLU A 99 2.46 2.66 -7.72
CA GLU A 99 2.58 3.27 -9.04
C GLU A 99 1.21 3.68 -9.59
N GLU A 100 0.19 2.81 -9.47
CA GLU A 100 -1.19 3.13 -9.85
C GLU A 100 -1.75 4.32 -9.06
N GLN A 101 -1.47 4.37 -7.75
CA GLN A 101 -1.86 5.49 -6.90
C GLN A 101 -1.16 6.80 -7.31
N SER A 102 0.10 6.74 -7.74
CA SER A 102 0.85 7.91 -8.25
C SER A 102 0.20 8.48 -9.52
N VAL A 103 -0.15 7.61 -10.47
CA VAL A 103 -0.89 7.99 -11.69
C VAL A 103 -2.23 8.64 -11.33
N THR A 104 -3.02 7.99 -10.47
CA THR A 104 -4.33 8.52 -10.05
C THR A 104 -4.20 9.88 -9.37
N THR A 105 -3.18 10.07 -8.53
CA THR A 105 -2.93 11.35 -7.85
C THR A 105 -2.61 12.45 -8.85
N ARG A 106 -1.87 12.13 -9.91
CA ARG A 106 -1.57 13.07 -11.00
C ARG A 106 -2.82 13.47 -11.78
N GLU A 107 -3.68 12.51 -12.11
CA GLU A 107 -4.97 12.79 -12.77
C GLU A 107 -5.87 13.68 -11.90
N ILE A 108 -5.92 13.44 -10.58
CA ILE A 108 -6.64 14.30 -9.65
C ILE A 108 -6.09 15.73 -9.68
N ALA A 109 -4.76 15.89 -9.63
CA ALA A 109 -4.13 17.21 -9.67
C ALA A 109 -4.43 17.95 -10.98
N GLU A 110 -4.42 17.25 -12.12
CA GLU A 110 -4.79 17.81 -13.42
C GLU A 110 -6.26 18.24 -13.47
N ASN A 111 -7.18 17.39 -13.00
CA ASN A 111 -8.61 17.71 -12.90
C ASN A 111 -8.88 18.92 -12.00
N VAL A 112 -8.19 19.01 -10.86
CA VAL A 112 -8.29 20.18 -9.96
C VAL A 112 -7.77 21.45 -10.65
N GLY A 113 -6.67 21.34 -11.40
CA GLY A 113 -6.14 22.46 -12.19
C GLY A 113 -7.14 22.95 -13.25
N GLN A 114 -7.77 22.03 -13.99
CA GLN A 114 -8.81 22.36 -14.96
C GLN A 114 -10.04 23.00 -14.31
N ALA A 115 -10.52 22.44 -13.19
CA ALA A 115 -11.64 23.01 -12.45
C ALA A 115 -11.33 24.43 -11.94
N SER A 116 -10.12 24.67 -11.45
CA SER A 116 -9.67 25.99 -11.01
C SER A 116 -9.66 26.99 -12.16
N ALA A 117 -9.15 26.62 -13.34
CA ALA A 117 -9.18 27.46 -14.53
C ALA A 117 -10.63 27.78 -14.97
N GLY A 118 -11.53 26.79 -14.94
CA GLY A 118 -12.94 26.98 -15.23
C GLY A 118 -13.62 27.94 -14.25
N ILE A 119 -13.29 27.89 -12.96
CA ILE A 119 -13.79 28.85 -11.95
C ILE A 119 -13.30 30.27 -12.27
N THR A 120 -12.05 30.45 -12.70
CA THR A 120 -11.53 31.76 -13.10
C THR A 120 -12.30 32.32 -14.30
N GLU A 121 -12.58 31.50 -15.31
CA GLU A 121 -13.39 31.90 -16.47
C GLU A 121 -14.81 32.31 -16.06
N ILE A 122 -15.46 31.51 -15.19
CA ILE A 122 -16.78 31.83 -14.65
C ILE A 122 -16.76 33.19 -13.93
N ASN A 123 -15.75 33.46 -13.10
CA ASN A 123 -15.62 34.75 -12.41
C ASN A 123 -15.51 35.93 -13.39
N THR A 124 -14.75 35.79 -14.48
CA THR A 124 -14.67 36.81 -15.53
C THR A 124 -16.03 37.02 -16.20
N ASN A 125 -16.75 35.94 -16.51
CA ASN A 125 -18.08 36.03 -17.13
C ASN A 125 -19.10 36.68 -16.19
N VAL A 126 -19.04 36.39 -14.88
CA VAL A 126 -19.89 37.02 -13.86
C VAL A 126 -19.58 38.52 -13.75
N ALA A 127 -18.30 38.91 -13.75
CA ALA A 127 -17.91 40.31 -13.72
C ALA A 127 -18.43 41.07 -14.97
N ALA A 128 -18.26 40.50 -16.16
CA ALA A 128 -18.79 41.06 -17.40
C ALA A 128 -20.32 41.19 -17.38
N THR A 129 -21.01 40.16 -16.85
CA THR A 129 -22.48 40.17 -16.71
C THR A 129 -22.95 41.26 -15.74
N SER A 130 -22.22 41.47 -14.64
CA SER A 130 -22.50 42.56 -13.70
C SER A 130 -22.38 43.94 -14.37
N THR A 131 -21.32 44.16 -15.16
CA THR A 131 -21.16 45.39 -15.93
C THR A 131 -22.29 45.59 -16.94
N MET A 132 -22.68 44.54 -17.67
CA MET A 132 -23.82 44.62 -18.61
C MET A 132 -25.13 44.99 -17.90
N ALA A 133 -25.40 44.42 -16.73
CA ALA A 133 -26.59 44.75 -15.94
C ALA A 133 -26.60 46.22 -15.48
N GLN A 134 -25.43 46.79 -15.17
CA GLN A 134 -25.30 48.22 -14.86
C GLN A 134 -25.61 49.10 -16.07
N THR A 135 -25.09 48.75 -17.25
CA THR A 135 -25.41 49.46 -18.50
C THR A 135 -26.90 49.40 -18.82
N ILE A 136 -27.52 48.22 -18.73
CA ILE A 136 -28.97 48.07 -18.94
C ILE A 136 -29.77 48.94 -17.97
N SER A 137 -29.35 49.04 -16.71
CA SER A 137 -30.02 49.89 -15.71
C SER A 137 -29.92 51.38 -16.06
N ALA A 138 -28.79 51.82 -16.61
CA ALA A 138 -28.61 53.17 -17.12
C ALA A 138 -29.50 53.45 -18.35
N ASP A 139 -29.55 52.50 -19.29
CA ASP A 139 -30.40 52.60 -20.49
C ASP A 139 -31.89 52.69 -20.11
N ILE A 140 -32.35 51.87 -19.15
CA ILE A 140 -33.72 51.95 -18.61
C ILE A 140 -33.99 53.33 -18.01
N THR A 141 -33.02 53.92 -17.31
CA THR A 141 -33.16 55.26 -16.75
C THR A 141 -33.31 56.31 -17.85
N GLN A 142 -32.55 56.20 -18.93
CA GLN A 142 -32.64 57.09 -20.09
C GLN A 142 -33.99 56.93 -20.81
N VAL A 143 -34.46 55.71 -21.02
CA VAL A 143 -35.76 55.41 -21.61
C VAL A 143 -36.90 56.01 -20.78
N ARG A 144 -36.80 55.92 -19.44
CA ARG A 144 -37.77 56.55 -18.53
C ARG A 144 -37.81 58.06 -18.72
N THR A 145 -36.66 58.73 -18.71
CA THR A 145 -36.59 60.19 -18.92
C THR A 145 -37.18 60.60 -20.27
N ALA A 146 -36.85 59.89 -21.34
CA ALA A 146 -37.43 60.15 -22.67
C ALA A 146 -38.96 59.97 -22.68
N SER A 147 -39.48 59.00 -21.93
CA SER A 147 -40.93 58.77 -21.79
C SER A 147 -41.63 59.89 -21.01
N GLU A 148 -40.99 60.45 -19.98
CA GLU A 148 -41.48 61.61 -19.22
C GLU A 148 -41.51 62.88 -20.08
N GLU A 149 -40.45 63.13 -20.86
CA GLU A 149 -40.40 64.22 -21.84
C GLU A 149 -41.49 64.08 -22.90
N MET A 150 -41.67 62.87 -23.44
CA MET A 150 -42.72 62.56 -24.42
C MET A 150 -44.13 62.81 -23.85
N THR A 151 -44.36 62.45 -22.58
CA THR A 151 -45.63 62.71 -21.89
C THR A 151 -45.89 64.21 -21.76
N THR A 152 -44.87 64.98 -21.36
CA THR A 152 -44.94 66.43 -21.23
C THR A 152 -45.21 67.10 -22.60
N SER A 153 -44.49 66.68 -23.63
CA SER A 153 -44.69 67.18 -25.00
C SER A 153 -46.11 66.89 -25.50
N SER A 154 -46.63 65.69 -25.22
CA SER A 154 -47.99 65.29 -25.58
C SER A 154 -49.05 66.17 -24.90
N GLN A 155 -48.85 66.53 -23.62
CA GLN A 155 -49.72 67.47 -22.91
C GLN A 155 -49.72 68.86 -23.54
N THR A 156 -48.54 69.38 -23.89
CA THR A 156 -48.40 70.67 -24.58
C THR A 156 -49.11 70.66 -25.93
N VAL A 157 -48.89 69.63 -26.74
CA VAL A 157 -49.57 69.46 -28.04
C VAL A 157 -51.08 69.40 -27.88
N HIS A 158 -51.58 68.69 -26.87
CA HIS A 158 -53.00 68.61 -26.56
C HIS A 158 -53.58 69.99 -26.17
N GLN A 159 -52.86 70.75 -25.34
CA GLN A 159 -53.27 72.11 -24.97
C GLN A 159 -53.31 73.05 -26.19
N SER A 160 -52.25 73.09 -27.00
CA SER A 160 -52.22 73.92 -28.21
C SER A 160 -53.32 73.54 -29.20
N SER A 161 -53.65 72.25 -29.31
CA SER A 161 -54.77 71.77 -30.14
C SER A 161 -56.12 72.29 -29.64
N ASN A 162 -56.34 72.32 -28.32
CA ASN A 162 -57.55 72.90 -27.72
C ASN A 162 -57.64 74.41 -27.97
N GLU A 163 -56.55 75.15 -27.80
CA GLU A 163 -56.48 76.60 -28.06
C GLU A 163 -56.79 76.93 -29.52
N LEU A 164 -56.18 76.18 -30.46
CA LEU A 164 -56.47 76.32 -31.89
C LEU A 164 -57.94 76.02 -32.22
N SER A 165 -58.54 75.01 -31.59
CA SER A 165 -59.97 74.70 -31.77
C SER A 165 -60.87 75.82 -31.27
N MET A 166 -60.55 76.43 -30.12
CA MET A 166 -61.31 77.58 -29.60
C MET A 166 -61.18 78.80 -30.53
N LEU A 167 -59.98 79.08 -31.04
CA LEU A 167 -59.75 80.19 -31.97
C LEU A 167 -60.50 79.97 -33.30
N ALA A 168 -60.48 78.74 -33.82
CA ALA A 168 -61.25 78.38 -35.01
C ALA A 168 -62.76 78.59 -34.81
N GLU A 169 -63.30 78.23 -33.65
CA GLU A 169 -64.71 78.45 -33.31
C GLU A 169 -65.05 79.95 -33.20
N GLN A 170 -64.18 80.74 -32.56
CA GLN A 170 -64.34 82.20 -32.48
C GLN A 170 -64.33 82.84 -33.88
N LEU A 171 -63.40 82.44 -34.75
CA LEU A 171 -63.35 82.91 -36.14
C LEU A 171 -64.62 82.52 -36.90
N ARG A 172 -65.13 81.30 -36.70
CA ARG A 172 -66.39 80.83 -37.30
C ARG A 172 -67.58 81.70 -36.87
N GLN A 173 -67.67 82.02 -35.57
CA GLN A 173 -68.71 82.91 -35.03
C GLN A 173 -68.58 84.33 -35.61
N LEU A 174 -67.36 84.85 -35.71
CA LEU A 174 -67.11 86.17 -36.29
C LEU A 174 -67.56 86.23 -37.75
N ILE A 175 -67.17 85.23 -38.57
CA ILE A 175 -67.59 85.12 -39.98
C ILE A 175 -69.11 84.99 -40.09
N ALA A 176 -69.77 84.25 -39.19
CA ALA A 176 -71.22 84.14 -39.16
C ALA A 176 -71.91 85.48 -38.87
N HIS A 177 -71.30 86.36 -38.08
CA HIS A 177 -71.81 87.70 -37.81
C HIS A 177 -71.66 88.66 -39.02
N PHE A 178 -70.64 88.43 -39.87
CA PHE A 178 -70.41 89.20 -41.09
C PHE A 178 -71.12 88.67 -42.34
N LYS A 179 -71.67 87.44 -42.29
CA LYS A 179 -72.56 86.92 -43.33
C LYS A 179 -73.97 87.48 -43.11
N ILE A 180 -74.25 88.61 -43.74
CA ILE A 180 -75.61 89.08 -44.10
C ILE A 180 -75.95 88.53 -45.49
#